data_AF-A0A368BKR1-F1
#
_entry.id   AF-A0A368BKR1-F1
#
_cell.length_a   1.000
_cell.length_b   1.000
_cell.length_c   1.000
_cell.angle_alpha   90.00
_cell.angle_beta   90.00
_cell.angle_gamma   90.00
#
_symmetry.space_group_name_H-M   'P 1'
#
loop_
_entity.id
_entity.type
_entity.pdbx_description
1 polymer ?
#
loop_
_entity_poly.entity_id
_entity_poly.type
_entity_poly.pdbx_seq_one_letter_code
_entity_poly.pdbx_strand_id
1 'polypeptide(L)'
;MNPKILLFAASLALLGQGPLAARTWTSADGSKTFEGELRDLSETAKTVTVLMEGGKLRTFKISLLSEEDRNFLKKEGHKILLAASDGEGGDNDLQGNKIGKNLAKEGILSKLEGESFVGHKLTKTPDYYIVYFSASW
;
A
#
# COMPACT_ATOMS: atom_id res chain seq x y z
N MET A 1 28.80 3.91 27.13
CA MET A 1 27.33 4.00 27.34
C MET A 1 26.70 4.08 25.96
N ASN A 2 26.10 2.97 25.50
CA ASN A 2 25.66 2.78 24.12
C ASN A 2 24.33 3.51 23.87
N PRO A 3 24.21 4.37 22.84
CA PRO A 3 22.90 4.86 22.43
C PRO A 3 22.16 3.75 21.69
N LYS A 4 20.98 3.45 22.21
CA LYS A 4 20.02 2.44 21.76
C LYS A 4 19.68 2.61 20.27
N ILE A 5 19.73 1.49 19.56
CA ILE A 5 19.24 1.29 18.19
C ILE A 5 17.74 1.63 18.16
N LEU A 6 17.38 2.62 17.34
CA LEU A 6 16.00 3.06 17.11
C LEU A 6 15.45 2.25 15.92
N LEU A 7 14.77 1.15 16.22
CA LEU A 7 14.04 0.33 15.24
C LEU A 7 12.72 1.03 14.90
N PHE A 8 12.69 1.79 13.81
CA PHE A 8 11.43 2.17 13.14
C PHE A 8 10.94 0.94 12.36
N ALA A 9 10.05 0.16 12.99
CA ALA A 9 9.31 -0.89 12.30
C ALA A 9 8.20 -0.23 11.47
N ALA A 10 8.53 0.16 10.23
CA ALA A 10 7.54 0.50 9.23
C ALA A 10 6.83 -0.80 8.81
N SER A 11 5.63 -1.01 9.34
CA SER A 11 4.73 -2.09 8.96
C SER A 11 4.41 -1.98 7.47
N LEU A 12 5.00 -2.89 6.69
CA LEU A 12 4.83 -3.05 5.25
C LEU A 12 3.41 -3.58 4.98
N ALA A 13 2.46 -2.68 4.74
CA ALA A 13 1.16 -3.06 4.22
C ALA A 13 1.32 -3.47 2.74
N LEU A 14 1.49 -4.77 2.49
CA LEU A 14 1.32 -5.34 1.14
C LEU A 14 -0.16 -5.24 0.75
N LEU A 15 -0.57 -4.07 0.25
CA LEU A 15 -1.83 -3.93 -0.47
C LEU A 15 -1.63 -4.42 -1.89
N GLY A 16 -2.55 -5.29 -2.33
CA GLY A 16 -2.46 -6.04 -3.58
C GLY A 16 -2.31 -5.16 -4.81
N GLN A 17 -1.08 -5.04 -5.27
CA GLN A 17 -0.74 -4.64 -6.64
C GLN A 17 -0.50 -5.92 -7.42
N GLY A 18 -1.21 -6.11 -8.54
CA GLY A 18 -0.95 -7.23 -9.44
C GLY A 18 0.54 -7.28 -9.79
N PRO A 19 1.15 -8.48 -9.95
CA PRO A 19 2.57 -8.59 -10.22
C PRO A 19 2.91 -7.83 -11.50
N LEU A 20 3.76 -6.80 -11.38
CA LEU A 20 4.42 -6.22 -12.54
C LEU A 20 5.35 -7.29 -13.11
N ALA A 21 5.31 -7.47 -14.44
CA ALA A 21 6.12 -8.47 -15.10
C ALA A 21 7.60 -8.35 -14.68
N ALA A 22 8.24 -9.50 -14.45
CA ALA A 22 9.65 -9.55 -14.08
C ALA A 22 10.49 -8.83 -15.15
N ARG A 23 11.46 -8.04 -14.70
CA ARG A 23 12.39 -7.31 -15.56
C ARG A 23 13.82 -7.41 -15.05
N THR A 24 14.75 -7.11 -15.94
CA THR A 24 16.15 -6.88 -15.59
C THR A 24 16.32 -5.54 -14.88
N TRP A 25 17.03 -5.57 -13.77
CA TRP A 25 17.50 -4.43 -13.00
C TRP A 25 19.01 -4.37 -13.08
N THR A 26 19.56 -3.16 -13.13
CA THR A 26 20.99 -2.90 -13.32
C THR A 26 21.50 -1.99 -12.22
N SER A 27 22.70 -2.25 -11.72
CA SER A 27 23.37 -1.39 -10.75
C SER A 27 23.78 -0.04 -11.36
N ALA A 28 23.97 0.97 -10.53
CA ALA A 28 24.34 2.33 -10.96
C ALA A 28 25.65 2.39 -11.75
N ASP A 29 26.57 1.47 -11.50
CA ASP A 29 27.85 1.31 -12.18
C ASP A 29 27.78 0.35 -13.39
N GLY A 30 26.63 -0.24 -13.68
CA GLY A 30 26.43 -1.21 -14.76
C GLY A 30 27.09 -2.57 -14.55
N SER A 31 27.77 -2.81 -13.43
CA SER A 31 28.58 -4.02 -13.22
C SER A 31 27.75 -5.25 -12.84
N LYS A 32 26.52 -5.06 -12.37
CA LYS A 32 25.64 -6.12 -11.88
C LYS A 32 24.25 -5.96 -12.44
N THR A 33 23.66 -7.08 -12.81
CA THR A 33 22.27 -7.19 -13.21
C THR A 33 21.56 -8.28 -12.42
N PHE A 34 20.24 -8.15 -12.27
CA PHE A 34 19.40 -9.19 -11.70
C PHE A 34 17.98 -9.11 -12.23
N GLU A 35 17.28 -10.23 -12.28
CA GLU A 35 15.88 -10.31 -12.66
C GLU A 35 14.96 -10.21 -11.43
N GLY A 36 13.88 -9.45 -11.54
CA GLY A 36 12.87 -9.40 -10.49
C GLY A 36 11.64 -8.56 -10.83
N GLU A 37 10.56 -8.83 -10.11
CA GLU A 37 9.30 -8.09 -10.19
C GLU A 37 9.28 -6.94 -9.18
N LEU A 38 8.89 -5.73 -9.60
CA LEU A 38 8.66 -4.63 -8.67
C LEU A 38 7.47 -4.96 -7.77
N ARG A 39 7.67 -4.89 -6.44
CA ARG A 39 6.62 -5.16 -5.45
C ARG A 39 6.26 -3.97 -4.58
N ASP A 40 7.24 -3.11 -4.29
CA ASP A 40 7.00 -1.91 -3.49
C ASP A 40 8.01 -0.81 -3.83
N LEU A 41 7.59 0.43 -3.69
CA LEU A 41 8.41 1.62 -3.88
C LEU A 41 8.12 2.62 -2.76
N SER A 42 9.13 2.88 -1.92
CA SER A 42 9.05 3.90 -0.87
C SER A 42 9.78 5.16 -1.32
N GLU A 43 9.02 6.19 -1.69
CA GLU A 43 9.60 7.50 -2.00
C GLU A 43 10.18 8.20 -0.76
N THR A 44 9.64 7.92 0.43
CA THR A 44 10.13 8.46 1.69
C THR A 44 11.46 7.84 2.08
N ALA A 45 11.56 6.50 2.06
CA ALA A 45 12.78 5.78 2.41
C ALA A 45 13.80 5.72 1.26
N LYS A 46 13.41 6.15 0.05
CA LYS A 46 14.21 6.05 -1.19
C LYS A 46 14.66 4.63 -1.48
N THR A 47 13.76 3.68 -1.28
CA THR A 47 13.99 2.24 -1.47
C THR A 47 12.99 1.61 -2.42
N VAL A 48 13.43 0.56 -3.11
CA VAL A 48 12.59 -0.32 -3.91
C VAL A 48 12.64 -1.73 -3.36
N THR A 49 11.53 -2.45 -3.37
CA THR A 49 11.47 -3.88 -3.05
C THR A 49 11.10 -4.68 -4.29
N VAL A 50 11.89 -5.71 -4.55
CA VAL A 50 11.82 -6.55 -5.74
C VAL A 50 11.64 -8.00 -5.33
N LEU A 51 10.74 -8.72 -5.99
CA LEU A 51 10.62 -10.17 -5.89
C LEU A 51 11.60 -10.80 -6.88
N MET A 52 12.64 -11.41 -6.35
CA MET A 52 13.65 -12.11 -7.12
C MET A 52 13.14 -13.48 -7.58
N GLU A 53 13.81 -14.05 -8.58
CA GLU A 53 13.64 -15.45 -8.94
C GLU A 53 13.79 -16.37 -7.71
N GLY A 54 12.87 -17.33 -7.55
CA GLY A 54 12.78 -18.17 -6.36
C GLY A 54 11.97 -17.57 -5.20
N GLY A 55 11.23 -16.48 -5.44
CA GLY A 55 10.23 -15.94 -4.50
C GLY A 55 10.80 -15.13 -3.34
N LYS A 56 12.08 -14.75 -3.41
CA LYS A 56 12.75 -13.98 -2.35
C LYS A 56 12.55 -12.48 -2.56
N LEU A 57 12.02 -11.79 -1.56
CA LEU A 57 11.97 -10.33 -1.57
C LEU A 57 13.32 -9.73 -1.19
N ARG A 58 13.75 -8.72 -1.95
CA ARG A 58 14.96 -7.93 -1.67
C ARG A 58 14.67 -6.46 -1.79
N THR A 59 15.21 -5.68 -0.85
CA THR A 59 15.06 -4.23 -0.84
C THR A 59 16.40 -3.57 -1.16
N PHE A 60 16.39 -2.61 -2.09
CA PHE A 60 17.57 -1.87 -2.53
C PHE A 60 17.34 -0.37 -2.42
N LYS A 61 18.41 0.39 -2.20
CA LYS A 61 18.36 1.85 -2.32
C LYS A 61 18.24 2.23 -3.81
N ILE A 62 17.35 3.17 -4.12
CA ILE A 62 17.13 3.64 -5.50
C ILE A 62 18.41 4.23 -6.11
N SER A 63 19.27 4.83 -5.28
CA SER A 63 20.57 5.38 -5.71
C SER A 63 21.56 4.33 -6.23
N LEU A 64 21.36 3.05 -5.92
CA LEU A 64 22.22 1.96 -6.36
C LEU A 64 21.81 1.37 -7.70
N LEU A 65 20.70 1.84 -8.28
CA LEU A 65 20.20 1.40 -9.57
C LEU A 65 20.68 2.31 -10.70
N SER A 66 20.71 1.77 -11.92
CA SER A 66 20.98 2.50 -13.15
C SER A 66 20.04 3.70 -13.35
N GLU A 67 20.42 4.65 -14.21
CA GLU A 67 19.56 5.79 -14.50
C GLU A 67 18.26 5.37 -15.16
N GLU A 68 18.32 4.39 -16.05
CA GLU A 68 17.19 3.79 -16.75
C GLU A 68 16.19 3.19 -15.76
N ASP A 69 16.67 2.43 -14.78
CA ASP A 69 15.82 1.81 -13.76
C ASP A 69 15.24 2.86 -12.80
N ARG A 70 16.01 3.90 -12.46
CA ARG A 70 15.47 5.04 -11.67
C ARG A 70 14.37 5.77 -12.43
N ASN A 71 14.51 5.94 -13.75
CA ASN A 71 13.50 6.58 -14.57
C ASN A 71 12.25 5.70 -14.75
N PHE A 72 12.44 4.39 -14.83
CA PHE A 72 11.33 3.43 -14.75
C PHE A 72 10.59 3.54 -13.43
N LEU A 73 11.30 3.55 -12.29
CA LEU A 73 10.69 3.70 -10.97
C LEU A 73 9.93 5.01 -10.79
N LYS A 74 10.34 6.11 -11.44
CA LYS A 74 9.54 7.35 -11.43
C LYS A 74 8.22 7.14 -12.16
N LYS A 75 8.24 6.54 -13.36
CA LYS A 75 7.01 6.26 -14.14
C LYS A 75 6.08 5.30 -13.41
N GLU A 76 6.62 4.21 -12.86
CA GLU A 76 5.84 3.24 -12.09
C GLU A 76 5.43 3.79 -10.73
N GLY A 77 6.27 4.59 -10.07
CA GLY A 77 5.92 5.32 -8.87
C GLY A 77 4.76 6.27 -9.11
N HIS A 78 4.75 7.00 -10.23
CA HIS A 78 3.58 7.77 -10.64
C HIS A 78 2.36 6.90 -10.90
N LYS A 79 2.49 5.71 -11.51
CA LYS A 79 1.36 4.78 -11.67
C LYS A 79 0.90 4.17 -10.35
N ILE A 80 1.78 3.94 -9.38
CA ILE A 80 1.45 3.46 -8.05
C ILE A 80 0.77 4.56 -7.25
N LEU A 81 1.26 5.79 -7.34
CA LEU A 81 0.63 6.98 -6.77
C LEU A 81 -0.72 7.23 -7.44
N LEU A 82 -0.81 7.11 -8.77
CA LEU A 82 -2.06 7.16 -9.54
C LEU A 82 -2.97 6.00 -9.18
N ALA A 83 -2.51 4.77 -8.98
CA ALA A 83 -3.35 3.66 -8.51
C ALA A 83 -3.75 3.81 -7.04
N ALA A 84 -2.96 4.53 -6.24
CA ALA A 84 -3.28 4.91 -4.87
C ALA A 84 -4.20 6.14 -4.80
N SER A 85 -4.24 6.98 -5.85
CA SER A 85 -5.14 8.15 -6.00
C SER A 85 -6.33 7.88 -6.93
N ASP A 86 -6.29 6.83 -7.74
CA ASP A 86 -7.41 6.08 -8.32
C ASP A 86 -7.94 5.09 -7.26
N GLY A 87 -7.16 4.91 -6.18
CA GLY A 87 -7.60 4.47 -4.86
C GLY A 87 -8.26 5.58 -4.05
N GLU A 88 -8.52 6.76 -4.63
CA GLU A 88 -9.52 7.71 -4.14
C GLU A 88 -10.74 7.69 -5.06
N GLY A 89 -11.90 7.35 -4.48
CA GLY A 89 -13.17 7.95 -4.89
C GLY A 89 -13.75 7.57 -6.25
N GLY A 90 -13.38 6.42 -6.82
CA GLY A 90 -14.13 5.87 -7.94
C GLY A 90 -15.57 5.55 -7.51
N ASP A 91 -16.53 6.20 -8.13
CA ASP A 91 -17.99 6.01 -8.06
C ASP A 91 -18.43 4.61 -8.55
N ASN A 92 -17.72 3.58 -8.12
CA ASN A 92 -18.00 2.17 -8.40
C ASN A 92 -18.32 1.47 -7.08
N ASP A 93 -19.44 1.94 -6.55
CA ASP A 93 -20.43 1.12 -5.91
C ASP A 93 -20.01 0.55 -4.53
N LEU A 94 -20.48 1.21 -3.47
CA LEU A 94 -20.77 0.55 -2.19
C LEU A 94 -21.59 -0.75 -2.42
N GLN A 95 -22.22 -0.91 -3.60
CA GLN A 95 -22.88 -2.12 -4.08
C GLN A 95 -22.00 -3.10 -4.88
N GLY A 96 -20.68 -2.97 -4.91
CA GLY A 96 -19.75 -3.98 -5.44
C GLY A 96 -19.27 -4.97 -4.37
N ASN A 97 -19.09 -4.49 -3.13
CA ASN A 97 -18.52 -5.28 -2.03
C ASN A 97 -19.61 -5.73 -1.03
N LYS A 98 -19.61 -7.03 -0.67
CA LYS A 98 -20.59 -7.64 0.25
C LYS A 98 -20.68 -6.92 1.61
N ILE A 99 -19.60 -6.31 2.07
CA ILE A 99 -19.55 -5.55 3.33
C ILE A 99 -20.18 -4.16 3.14
N GLY A 100 -19.75 -3.41 2.11
CA GLY A 100 -20.25 -2.07 1.80
C GLY A 100 -21.78 -2.00 1.61
N LYS A 101 -22.35 -3.01 0.94
CA LYS A 101 -23.82 -3.16 0.75
C LYS A 101 -24.59 -3.16 2.05
N ASN A 102 -24.03 -3.80 3.09
CA ASN A 102 -24.71 -3.92 4.36
C ASN A 102 -24.56 -2.67 5.21
N LEU A 103 -23.44 -1.95 5.10
CA LEU A 103 -23.22 -0.69 5.81
C LEU A 103 -24.09 0.45 5.27
N ALA A 104 -24.48 0.41 3.99
CA ALA A 104 -25.36 1.41 3.40
C ALA A 104 -26.83 1.29 3.84
N LYS A 105 -27.21 0.21 4.55
CA LYS A 105 -28.58 0.02 5.04
C LYS A 105 -28.87 0.92 6.23
N GLU A 106 -30.09 1.42 6.28
CA GLU A 106 -30.57 2.23 7.40
C GLU A 106 -30.58 1.41 8.71
N GLY A 107 -30.14 2.04 9.81
CA GLY A 107 -30.07 1.41 11.12
C GLY A 107 -28.81 0.57 11.40
N ILE A 108 -27.91 0.38 10.43
CA ILE A 108 -26.66 -0.38 10.63
C ILE A 108 -25.55 0.48 11.21
N LEU A 109 -25.45 1.74 10.77
CA LEU A 109 -24.42 2.66 11.22
C LEU A 109 -24.94 3.47 12.40
N SER A 110 -24.11 3.54 13.43
CA SER A 110 -24.29 4.44 14.56
C SER A 110 -23.06 5.31 14.71
N LYS A 111 -23.28 6.60 14.98
CA LYS A 111 -22.23 7.57 15.29
C LYS A 111 -22.28 7.88 16.77
N LEU A 112 -21.12 7.97 17.40
CA LEU A 112 -21.02 8.46 18.77
C LEU A 112 -21.14 9.99 18.75
N GLU A 113 -22.18 10.51 19.39
CA GLU A 113 -22.37 11.94 19.63
C GLU A 113 -22.41 12.19 21.13
N GLY A 114 -21.31 12.74 21.66
CA GLY A 114 -21.11 12.86 23.10
C GLY A 114 -21.01 11.49 23.77
N GLU A 115 -21.95 11.18 24.65
CA GLU A 115 -22.02 9.92 25.40
C GLU A 115 -23.02 8.91 24.82
N SER A 116 -23.69 9.24 23.70
CA SER A 116 -24.74 8.40 23.12
C SER A 116 -24.45 8.01 21.67
N PHE A 117 -25.03 6.88 21.25
CA PHE A 117 -24.99 6.42 19.88
C PHE A 117 -26.26 6.85 19.16
N VAL A 118 -26.11 7.60 18.07
CA VAL A 118 -27.22 8.04 17.20
C VAL A 118 -27.11 7.37 15.84
N GLY A 119 -28.26 7.08 15.22
CA GLY A 119 -28.31 6.52 13.87
C GLY A 119 -27.61 7.42 12.86
N HIS A 120 -26.80 6.84 11.98
CA HIS A 120 -26.06 7.59 10.97
C HIS A 120 -26.26 6.98 9.58
N LYS A 121 -26.21 7.83 8.56
CA LYS A 121 -26.18 7.40 7.16
C LYS A 121 -24.85 7.77 6.56
N LEU A 122 -24.25 6.84 5.85
CA LEU A 122 -22.97 7.07 5.17
C LEU A 122 -23.15 8.15 4.09
N THR A 123 -22.63 9.35 4.34
CA THR A 123 -22.70 10.48 3.41
C THR A 123 -21.52 10.51 2.45
N LYS A 124 -20.38 9.95 2.86
CA LYS A 124 -19.17 9.78 2.06
C LYS A 124 -18.62 8.38 2.28
N THR A 125 -18.22 7.70 1.21
CA THR A 125 -17.52 6.42 1.30
C THR A 125 -16.17 6.61 2.01
N PRO A 126 -15.92 5.89 3.12
CA PRO A 126 -14.62 5.88 3.78
C PRO A 126 -13.58 5.24 2.87
N ASP A 127 -12.39 5.86 2.82
CA ASP A 127 -11.25 5.30 2.10
C ASP A 127 -10.65 4.09 2.84
N TYR A 128 -10.84 4.01 4.17
CA TYR A 128 -10.34 2.94 5.03
C TYR A 128 -11.36 2.50 6.09
N TYR A 129 -11.27 1.24 6.51
CA TYR A 129 -12.07 0.67 7.60
C TYR A 129 -11.16 -0.04 8.62
N ILE A 130 -11.46 0.12 9.91
CA ILE A 130 -10.88 -0.69 10.97
C ILE A 130 -11.93 -1.70 11.41
N VAL A 131 -11.64 -2.99 11.26
CA VAL A 131 -12.49 -4.05 11.78
C VAL A 131 -11.93 -4.48 13.13
N TYR A 132 -12.68 -4.22 14.19
CA TYR A 132 -12.33 -4.56 15.55
C TYR A 132 -13.27 -5.64 16.08
N PHE A 133 -12.72 -6.76 16.53
CA PHE A 133 -13.45 -7.80 17.24
C PHE A 133 -13.11 -7.70 18.73
N SER A 134 -14.09 -7.37 19.56
CA SER A 134 -13.94 -7.54 21.01
C SER A 134 -14.29 -8.97 21.39
N ALA A 135 -13.45 -9.60 22.22
CA ALA A 135 -13.84 -10.82 22.89
C ALA A 135 -14.90 -10.45 23.94
N SER A 136 -16.12 -10.99 23.79
CA SER A 136 -17.09 -11.00 24.88
C SER A 136 -16.76 -12.20 25.76
N TRP A 137 -16.21 -11.93 26.94
CA TRP A 137 -16.19 -12.87 28.06
C TRP A 137 -17.56 -12.97 28.73
#